data_AF-D9UMA2-F1
#
_entry.id   AF-D9UMA2-F1
#
_cell.length_a   1.000
_cell.length_b   1.000
_cell.length_c   1.000
_cell.angle_alpha   90.00
_cell.angle_beta   90.00
_cell.angle_gamma   90.00
#
_symmetry.space_group_name_H-M   'P 1'
#
loop_
_entity.id
_entity.type
_entity.pdbx_description
1 polymer ?
#
loop_
_entity_poly.entity_id
_entity_poly.type
_entity_poly.pdbx_seq_one_letter_code
_entity_poly.pdbx_strand_id
1 'polypeptide(L)'
;MTGAEPYDAWCFPYALTTLARVRAHLGETAEATALLDRAEKVAAAHGDRQAEHEGRTARAELALHARRPEEALRALDGHRADAPVLAAWAELLCGRPADGLRLARAELTRARRTGERLAEIEARLALATCLSRLTRTTEGARELARAESQARTLPYPAGTRRATWARQLLPPPDEKTTPPPPR
;
A
#
# COMPACT_ATOMS: atom_id res chain seq x y z
N MET A 1 20.99 40.22 -13.63
CA MET A 1 20.93 38.89 -13.01
C MET A 1 19.50 38.41 -13.06
N THR A 2 19.16 37.61 -14.05
CA THR A 2 17.90 36.86 -14.13
C THR A 2 18.00 35.73 -13.10
N GLY A 3 17.14 35.76 -12.08
CA GLY A 3 17.17 34.84 -10.95
C GLY A 3 16.92 33.38 -11.36
N ALA A 4 17.45 32.46 -10.57
CA ALA A 4 17.32 31.01 -10.69
C ALA A 4 15.88 30.47 -10.43
N GLU A 5 14.84 31.27 -10.68
CA GLU A 5 13.46 30.98 -10.26
C GLU A 5 12.77 29.79 -10.97
N PRO A 6 13.09 29.38 -12.22
CA PRO A 6 12.45 28.20 -12.80
C PRO A 6 12.97 26.89 -12.20
N TYR A 7 14.18 26.88 -11.62
CA TYR A 7 14.89 25.67 -11.22
C TYR A 7 14.66 25.29 -9.74
N ASP A 8 13.96 26.11 -8.96
CA ASP A 8 13.68 25.82 -7.54
C ASP A 8 12.27 25.24 -7.29
N ALA A 9 11.39 25.26 -8.31
CA ALA A 9 10.00 24.81 -8.16
C ALA A 9 9.77 23.31 -8.49
N TRP A 10 10.76 22.60 -9.04
CA TRP A 10 10.60 21.20 -9.47
C TRP A 10 10.26 20.26 -8.31
N CYS A 11 10.75 20.54 -7.10
CA CYS A 11 10.51 19.71 -5.92
C CYS A 11 9.13 19.96 -5.29
N PHE A 12 8.45 21.04 -5.69
CA PHE A 12 7.20 21.48 -5.07
C PHE A 12 6.07 20.43 -5.11
N PRO A 13 5.73 19.79 -6.25
CA PRO A 13 4.70 18.74 -6.26
C PRO A 13 5.09 17.53 -5.40
N TYR A 14 6.38 17.19 -5.31
CA TYR A 14 6.86 16.10 -4.44
C TYR A 14 6.74 16.45 -2.95
N ALA A 15 7.05 17.69 -2.58
CA ALA A 15 6.92 18.18 -1.21
C ALA A 15 5.46 18.17 -0.77
N LEU A 16 4.54 18.64 -1.63
CA LEU A 16 3.10 18.59 -1.36
C LEU A 16 2.59 17.16 -1.22
N THR A 17 3.00 16.26 -2.11
CA THR A 17 2.63 14.83 -2.06
C THR A 17 3.11 14.17 -0.77
N THR A 18 4.36 14.46 -0.37
CA THR A 18 4.93 13.94 0.89
C THR A 18 4.17 14.47 2.10
N LEU A 19 3.88 15.78 2.14
CA LEU A 19 3.08 16.37 3.21
C LEU A 19 1.67 15.76 3.26
N ALA A 20 1.04 15.50 2.11
CA ALA A 20 -0.25 14.85 2.06
C ALA A 20 -0.22 13.44 2.68
N ARG A 21 0.82 12.64 2.43
CA ARG A 21 1.00 11.31 3.06
C ARG A 21 1.12 11.44 4.58
N VAL A 22 1.82 12.45 5.09
CA VAL A 22 1.92 12.73 6.53
C VAL A 22 0.55 13.10 7.11
N ARG A 23 -0.17 14.02 6.48
CA ARG A 23 -1.54 14.42 6.88
C ARG A 23 -2.50 13.23 6.88
N ALA A 24 -2.44 12.39 5.85
CA ALA A 24 -3.23 11.16 5.78
C ALA A 24 -2.94 10.21 6.96
N HIS A 25 -1.67 10.06 7.36
CA HIS A 25 -1.28 9.23 8.50
C HIS A 25 -1.80 9.76 9.84
N LEU A 26 -1.98 11.09 9.95
CA LEU A 26 -2.56 11.75 11.11
C LEU A 26 -4.10 11.77 11.10
N GLY A 27 -4.73 11.22 10.06
CA GLY A 27 -6.20 11.22 9.90
C GLY A 27 -6.78 12.52 9.32
N GLU A 28 -5.93 13.46 8.92
CA GLU A 28 -6.29 14.78 8.36
C GLU A 28 -6.62 14.64 6.87
N THR A 29 -7.62 13.82 6.54
CA THR A 29 -7.93 13.39 5.18
C THR A 29 -8.33 14.53 4.23
N ALA A 30 -9.02 15.55 4.74
CA ALA A 30 -9.42 16.73 3.96
C ALA A 30 -8.19 17.57 3.54
N GLU A 31 -7.27 17.81 4.48
CA GLU A 31 -6.03 18.53 4.19
C GLU A 31 -5.14 17.75 3.22
N ALA A 32 -5.00 16.43 3.43
CA ALA A 32 -4.28 15.56 2.51
C ALA A 32 -4.85 15.62 1.09
N THR A 33 -6.17 15.62 0.95
CA THR A 33 -6.85 15.75 -0.35
C THR A 33 -6.50 17.08 -1.03
N ALA A 34 -6.62 18.20 -0.32
CA ALA A 34 -6.32 19.52 -0.86
C ALA A 34 -4.84 19.68 -1.28
N LEU A 35 -3.92 19.07 -0.53
CA LEU A 35 -2.50 19.05 -0.88
C LEU A 35 -2.23 18.23 -2.15
N LEU A 36 -2.87 17.07 -2.30
CA LEU A 36 -2.74 16.25 -3.52
C LEU A 36 -3.35 16.95 -4.74
N ASP A 37 -4.51 17.60 -4.61
CA ASP A 37 -5.11 18.37 -5.70
C ASP A 37 -4.15 19.47 -6.20
N ARG A 38 -3.48 20.14 -5.26
CA ARG A 38 -2.47 21.14 -5.59
C ARG A 38 -1.23 20.52 -6.23
N ALA A 39 -0.74 19.39 -5.71
CA ALA A 39 0.42 18.70 -6.24
C ALA A 39 0.19 18.24 -7.69
N GLU A 40 -0.95 17.62 -7.96
CA GLU A 40 -1.34 17.13 -9.29
C GLU A 40 -1.50 18.28 -10.28
N LYS A 41 -2.14 19.38 -9.88
CA LYS A 41 -2.25 20.58 -10.73
C LYS A 41 -0.88 21.12 -11.15
N VAL A 42 0.07 21.16 -10.23
CA VAL A 42 1.44 21.62 -10.51
C VAL A 42 2.17 20.61 -11.40
N ALA A 43 2.11 19.32 -11.08
CA ALA A 43 2.75 18.27 -11.86
C ALA A 43 2.29 18.29 -13.33
N ALA A 44 0.97 18.37 -13.55
CA ALA A 44 0.38 18.45 -14.88
C ALA A 44 0.80 19.73 -15.64
N ALA A 45 0.84 20.88 -14.95
CA ALA A 45 1.28 22.15 -15.56
C ALA A 45 2.75 22.10 -16.04
N HIS A 46 3.59 21.29 -15.38
CA HIS A 46 4.99 21.10 -15.75
C HIS A 46 5.23 19.86 -16.63
N GLY A 47 4.20 19.05 -16.90
CA GLY A 47 4.33 17.78 -17.62
C GLY A 47 5.21 16.76 -16.89
N ASP A 48 5.31 16.85 -15.56
CA ASP A 48 6.15 15.97 -14.75
C ASP A 48 5.41 14.65 -14.47
N ARG A 49 5.66 13.67 -15.34
CA ARG A 49 5.06 12.32 -15.25
C ARG A 49 5.45 11.57 -13.97
N GLN A 50 6.64 11.85 -13.41
CA GLN A 50 7.08 11.20 -12.19
C GLN A 50 6.31 11.77 -10.98
N ALA A 51 6.12 13.08 -10.93
CA ALA A 51 5.28 13.71 -9.92
C ALA A 51 3.80 13.29 -10.04
N GLU A 52 3.27 13.15 -11.26
CA GLU A 52 1.92 12.61 -11.50
C GLU A 52 1.79 11.16 -10.98
N HIS A 53 2.81 10.34 -11.18
CA HIS A 53 2.84 8.97 -10.66
C HIS A 53 2.84 8.93 -9.12
N GLU A 54 3.66 9.76 -8.47
CA GLU A 54 3.68 9.90 -7.01
C GLU A 54 2.33 10.37 -6.46
N GLY A 55 1.72 11.36 -7.11
CA GLY A 55 0.40 11.88 -6.76
C GLY A 55 -0.69 10.80 -6.84
N ARG A 56 -0.75 10.06 -7.95
CA ARG A 56 -1.70 8.92 -8.11
C ARG A 56 -1.53 7.87 -7.03
N THR A 57 -0.29 7.50 -6.73
CA THR A 57 0.02 6.50 -5.70
C THR A 57 -0.38 7.00 -4.31
N ALA A 58 -0.05 8.24 -3.95
CA ALA A 58 -0.44 8.85 -2.68
C ALA A 58 -1.97 9.01 -2.54
N ARG A 59 -2.68 9.30 -3.64
CA ARG A 59 -4.14 9.36 -3.68
C ARG A 59 -4.77 7.99 -3.42
N ALA A 60 -4.20 6.93 -3.97
CA ALA A 60 -4.63 5.56 -3.66
C ALA A 60 -4.36 5.19 -2.19
N GLU A 61 -3.22 5.57 -1.63
CA GLU A 61 -2.91 5.37 -0.21
C GLU A 61 -3.90 6.11 0.70
N LEU A 62 -4.17 7.39 0.43
CA LEU A 62 -5.14 8.20 1.16
C LEU A 62 -6.53 7.57 1.13
N ALA A 63 -6.97 7.10 -0.03
CA ALA A 63 -8.27 6.44 -0.17
C ALA A 63 -8.35 5.15 0.66
N LEU A 64 -7.29 4.34 0.69
CA LEU A 64 -7.23 3.16 1.56
C LEU A 64 -7.23 3.52 3.05
N HIS A 65 -6.50 4.56 3.46
CA HIS A 65 -6.53 5.09 4.82
C HIS A 65 -7.93 5.58 5.23
N ALA A 66 -8.62 6.26 4.31
CA ALA A 66 -9.99 6.74 4.49
C ALA A 66 -11.07 5.66 4.34
N ARG A 67 -10.69 4.38 4.16
CA ARG A 67 -11.61 3.24 3.99
C ARG A 67 -12.52 3.38 2.76
N ARG A 68 -12.01 3.97 1.68
CA ARG A 68 -12.69 4.17 0.38
C ARG A 68 -11.96 3.39 -0.72
N PRO A 69 -11.99 2.04 -0.71
CA PRO A 69 -11.18 1.23 -1.61
C PRO A 69 -11.54 1.41 -3.10
N GLU A 70 -12.79 1.75 -3.43
CA GLU A 70 -13.20 2.07 -4.81
C GLU A 70 -12.50 3.33 -5.33
N GLU A 71 -12.19 4.28 -4.46
CA GLU A 71 -11.43 5.49 -4.82
C GLU A 71 -9.97 5.20 -5.07
N ALA A 72 -9.40 4.28 -4.30
CA ALA A 72 -8.04 3.82 -4.57
C ALA A 72 -7.95 3.17 -5.95
N LEU A 73 -8.95 2.38 -6.35
CA LEU A 73 -8.99 1.80 -7.70
C LEU A 73 -9.19 2.83 -8.80
N ARG A 74 -10.04 3.85 -8.56
CA ARG A 74 -10.21 4.97 -9.51
C ARG A 74 -8.92 5.76 -9.68
N ALA A 75 -8.18 6.02 -8.61
CA ALA A 75 -6.89 6.73 -8.65
C ALA A 75 -5.82 5.96 -9.44
N LEU A 76 -5.91 4.63 -9.46
CA LEU A 76 -4.99 3.73 -10.14
C LEU A 76 -5.52 3.24 -11.50
N ASP A 77 -6.62 3.80 -12.00
CA ASP A 77 -7.18 3.34 -13.27
C ASP A 77 -6.18 3.56 -14.42
N GLY A 78 -6.02 2.56 -15.29
CA GLY A 78 -4.96 2.52 -16.30
C GLY A 78 -3.53 2.36 -15.77
N HIS A 79 -3.32 2.41 -14.45
CA HIS A 79 -1.99 2.53 -13.80
C HIS A 79 -1.74 1.54 -12.65
N ARG A 80 -2.54 0.48 -12.57
CA ARG A 80 -2.45 -0.51 -11.48
C ARG A 80 -1.08 -1.20 -11.39
N ALA A 81 -0.36 -1.29 -12.52
CA ALA A 81 0.98 -1.86 -12.56
C ALA A 81 2.02 -0.99 -11.83
N ASP A 82 1.74 0.30 -11.66
CA ASP A 82 2.65 1.24 -11.00
C ASP A 82 2.58 1.12 -9.47
N ALA A 83 1.45 0.65 -8.93
CA ALA A 83 1.24 0.46 -7.48
C ALA A 83 0.50 -0.86 -7.17
N PRO A 84 1.08 -2.01 -7.50
CA PRO A 84 0.38 -3.29 -7.52
C PRO A 84 -0.09 -3.76 -6.14
N VAL A 85 0.65 -3.43 -5.07
CA VAL A 85 0.23 -3.74 -3.70
C VAL A 85 -0.98 -2.92 -3.28
N LEU A 86 -1.02 -1.62 -3.61
CA LEU A 86 -2.19 -0.76 -3.32
C LEU A 86 -3.42 -1.24 -4.08
N ALA A 87 -3.26 -1.60 -5.35
CA ALA A 87 -4.32 -2.20 -6.15
C ALA A 87 -4.80 -3.52 -5.54
N ALA A 88 -3.89 -4.39 -5.07
CA ALA A 88 -4.25 -5.65 -4.43
C ALA A 88 -5.08 -5.44 -3.15
N TRP A 89 -4.68 -4.49 -2.30
CA TRP A 89 -5.45 -4.12 -1.10
C TRP A 89 -6.82 -3.53 -1.45
N ALA A 90 -6.89 -2.67 -2.46
CA ALA A 90 -8.14 -2.06 -2.88
C ALA A 90 -9.12 -3.09 -3.45
N GLU A 91 -8.65 -4.02 -4.29
CA GLU A 91 -9.45 -5.16 -4.78
C GLU A 91 -9.96 -6.03 -3.63
N LEU A 92 -9.08 -6.41 -2.69
CA LEU A 92 -9.44 -7.17 -1.51
C LEU A 92 -10.54 -6.48 -0.69
N LEU A 93 -10.39 -5.19 -0.41
CA LEU A 93 -11.32 -4.40 0.40
C LEU A 93 -12.64 -4.10 -0.32
N CYS A 94 -12.65 -4.11 -1.66
CA CYS A 94 -13.87 -4.11 -2.47
C CYS A 94 -14.58 -5.47 -2.52
N GLY A 95 -14.15 -6.46 -1.72
CA GLY A 95 -14.74 -7.80 -1.74
C GLY A 95 -14.32 -8.66 -2.93
N ARG A 96 -13.22 -8.32 -3.61
CA ARG A 96 -12.65 -9.07 -4.75
C ARG A 96 -11.29 -9.70 -4.38
N PRO A 97 -11.26 -10.64 -3.40
CA PRO A 97 -10.01 -11.22 -2.92
C PRO A 97 -9.26 -12.06 -3.97
N ALA A 98 -9.94 -12.59 -4.99
CA ALA A 98 -9.29 -13.32 -6.08
C ALA A 98 -8.44 -12.41 -6.98
N ASP A 99 -8.95 -11.22 -7.29
CA ASP A 99 -8.20 -10.21 -8.05
C ASP A 99 -7.03 -9.65 -7.23
N GLY A 100 -7.28 -9.37 -5.94
CA GLY A 100 -6.23 -9.00 -5.00
C GLY A 100 -5.13 -10.06 -4.90
N LEU A 101 -5.50 -11.35 -4.82
CA LEU A 101 -4.55 -12.47 -4.77
C LEU A 101 -3.67 -12.51 -6.02
N ARG A 102 -4.27 -12.34 -7.20
CA ARG A 102 -3.55 -12.36 -8.48
C ARG A 102 -2.50 -11.25 -8.55
N LEU A 103 -2.89 -10.03 -8.18
CA LEU A 103 -2.00 -8.85 -8.15
C LEU A 103 -0.87 -9.05 -7.14
N ALA A 104 -1.19 -9.43 -5.90
CA ALA A 104 -0.22 -9.66 -4.84
C ALA A 104 0.78 -10.78 -5.19
N ARG A 105 0.33 -11.83 -5.88
CA ARG A 105 1.21 -12.93 -6.31
C ARG A 105 2.18 -12.50 -7.42
N ALA A 106 1.69 -11.74 -8.40
CA ALA A 106 2.53 -11.20 -9.46
C ALA A 106 3.61 -10.29 -8.86
N GLU A 107 3.22 -9.41 -7.95
CA GLU A 107 4.14 -8.50 -7.28
C GLU A 107 5.14 -9.21 -6.37
N LEU A 108 4.70 -10.21 -5.61
CA LEU A 108 5.60 -11.03 -4.79
C LEU A 108 6.67 -11.72 -5.66
N THR A 109 6.28 -12.19 -6.85
CA THR A 109 7.21 -12.82 -7.80
C THR A 109 8.22 -11.81 -8.32
N ARG A 110 7.76 -10.60 -8.70
CA ARG A 110 8.60 -9.50 -9.14
C ARG A 110 9.60 -9.09 -8.07
N ALA A 111 9.11 -8.77 -6.86
CA ALA A 111 9.93 -8.29 -5.75
C ALA A 111 10.99 -9.32 -5.32
N ARG A 112 10.66 -10.63 -5.33
CA ARG A 112 11.65 -11.69 -5.10
C ARG A 112 12.74 -11.72 -6.16
N ARG A 113 12.36 -11.57 -7.43
CA ARG A 113 13.30 -11.56 -8.56
C ARG A 113 14.23 -10.35 -8.52
N THR A 114 13.75 -9.19 -8.08
CA THR A 114 14.54 -7.95 -8.00
C THR A 114 15.25 -7.76 -6.66
N GLY A 115 14.93 -8.55 -5.64
CA GLY A 115 15.52 -8.44 -4.30
C GLY A 115 14.95 -7.30 -3.45
N GLU A 116 13.83 -6.70 -3.86
CA GLU A 116 13.18 -5.60 -3.13
C GLU A 116 12.44 -6.11 -1.88
N ARG A 117 13.15 -6.15 -0.75
CA ARG A 117 12.65 -6.77 0.49
C ARG A 117 11.38 -6.15 1.05
N LEU A 118 11.27 -4.82 1.01
CA LEU A 118 10.07 -4.15 1.52
C LEU A 118 8.85 -4.47 0.65
N ALA A 119 8.99 -4.39 -0.67
CA ALA A 119 7.93 -4.78 -1.61
C ALA A 119 7.56 -6.26 -1.48
N GLU A 120 8.55 -7.15 -1.27
CA GLU A 120 8.31 -8.57 -1.01
C GLU A 120 7.42 -8.80 0.22
N ILE A 121 7.71 -8.09 1.32
CA ILE A 121 6.94 -8.16 2.57
C ILE A 121 5.51 -7.64 2.34
N GLU A 122 5.37 -6.45 1.75
CA GLU A 122 4.05 -5.84 1.57
C GLU A 122 3.16 -6.66 0.62
N ALA A 123 3.72 -7.20 -0.47
CA ALA A 123 3.01 -8.10 -1.37
C ALA A 123 2.61 -9.40 -0.69
N ARG A 124 3.48 -9.96 0.17
CA ARG A 124 3.16 -11.18 0.93
C ARG A 124 2.05 -10.94 1.95
N LEU A 125 2.00 -9.79 2.59
CA LEU A 125 0.91 -9.43 3.51
C LEU A 125 -0.45 -9.34 2.78
N ALA A 126 -0.48 -8.70 1.60
CA ALA A 126 -1.68 -8.66 0.76
C ALA A 126 -2.09 -10.07 0.31
N LEU A 127 -1.14 -10.88 -0.14
CA LEU A 127 -1.36 -12.27 -0.55
C LEU A 127 -1.95 -13.11 0.59
N ALA A 128 -1.35 -13.06 1.78
CA ALA A 128 -1.80 -13.79 2.97
C ALA A 128 -3.24 -13.43 3.35
N THR A 129 -3.58 -12.14 3.28
CA THR A 129 -4.92 -11.64 3.60
C THR A 129 -5.94 -12.09 2.56
N CYS A 130 -5.60 -12.04 1.27
CA CYS A 130 -6.45 -12.56 0.20
C CYS A 130 -6.69 -14.07 0.33
N LEU A 131 -5.63 -14.86 0.60
CA LEU A 131 -5.74 -16.31 0.83
C LEU A 131 -6.70 -16.63 1.98
N SER A 132 -6.59 -15.89 3.08
CA SER A 132 -7.46 -16.07 4.24
C SER A 132 -8.91 -15.75 3.94
N ARG A 133 -9.19 -14.67 3.17
CA ARG A 133 -10.54 -14.33 2.70
C ARG A 133 -11.13 -15.35 1.73
N LEU A 134 -10.28 -16.07 0.99
CA LEU A 134 -10.66 -17.18 0.13
C LEU A 134 -10.71 -18.53 0.88
N THR A 135 -10.80 -18.53 2.22
CA THR A 135 -10.84 -19.71 3.09
C THR A 135 -9.62 -20.65 2.98
N ARG A 136 -8.52 -20.18 2.37
CA ARG A 136 -7.22 -20.89 2.32
C ARG A 136 -6.38 -20.49 3.53
N THR A 137 -6.96 -20.63 4.72
CA THR A 137 -6.47 -20.06 5.98
C THR A 137 -5.09 -20.57 6.36
N THR A 138 -4.80 -21.86 6.20
CA THR A 138 -3.47 -22.43 6.50
C THR A 138 -2.38 -21.85 5.59
N GLU A 139 -2.67 -21.68 4.29
CA GLU A 139 -1.72 -21.04 3.36
C GLU A 139 -1.54 -19.56 3.71
N GLY A 140 -2.64 -18.86 3.98
CA GLY A 140 -2.61 -17.46 4.40
C GLY A 140 -1.77 -17.25 5.67
N ALA A 141 -1.98 -18.08 6.70
CA ALA A 141 -1.22 -18.02 7.94
C ALA A 141 0.28 -18.26 7.75
N ARG A 142 0.65 -19.21 6.88
CA ARG A 142 2.07 -19.45 6.54
C ARG A 142 2.71 -18.25 5.87
N GLU A 143 2.03 -17.62 4.91
CA GLU A 143 2.55 -16.45 4.21
C GLU A 143 2.63 -15.23 5.15
N LEU A 144 1.64 -15.04 6.03
CA LEU A 144 1.69 -14.00 7.07
C LEU A 144 2.89 -14.19 8.00
N ALA A 145 3.08 -15.39 8.56
CA ALA A 145 4.20 -15.67 9.46
C ALA A 145 5.56 -15.41 8.80
N ARG A 146 5.69 -15.75 7.51
CA ARG A 146 6.89 -15.46 6.72
C ARG A 146 7.10 -13.96 6.53
N ALA A 147 6.06 -13.22 6.17
CA ALA A 147 6.14 -11.76 6.00
C ALA A 147 6.55 -11.07 7.31
N GLU A 148 5.97 -11.47 8.43
CA GLU A 148 6.31 -10.95 9.76
C GLU A 148 7.74 -11.28 10.17
N SER A 149 8.20 -12.51 9.90
CA SER A 149 9.58 -12.89 10.16
C SER A 149 10.55 -12.02 9.37
N GLN A 150 10.28 -11.76 8.09
CA GLN A 150 11.11 -10.89 7.26
C GLN A 150 11.04 -9.43 7.73
N ALA A 151 9.85 -8.94 8.09
CA ALA A 151 9.67 -7.58 8.59
C ALA A 151 10.52 -7.31 9.85
N ARG A 152 10.66 -8.29 10.74
CA ARG A 152 11.53 -8.18 11.94
C ARG A 152 13.03 -8.08 11.62
N THR A 153 13.46 -8.44 10.42
CA THR A 153 14.88 -8.35 10.01
C THR A 153 15.25 -7.02 9.36
N LEU A 154 14.27 -6.18 9.04
CA LEU A 154 14.55 -4.85 8.47
C LEU A 154 15.04 -3.90 9.57
N PRO A 155 15.99 -2.99 9.26
CA PRO A 155 16.51 -2.03 10.23
C PRO A 155 15.52 -0.90 10.60
N TYR A 156 14.32 -0.90 10.01
CA TYR A 156 13.28 0.11 10.22
C TYR A 156 11.88 -0.54 10.27
N PRO A 157 10.92 0.05 11.02
CA PRO A 157 9.63 -0.58 11.35
C PRO A 157 8.57 -0.55 10.23
N ALA A 158 8.94 -0.23 8.99
CA ALA A 158 7.95 -0.09 7.91
C ALA A 158 7.19 -1.42 7.66
N GLY A 159 7.92 -2.54 7.60
CA GLY A 159 7.32 -3.86 7.43
C GLY A 159 6.46 -4.29 8.62
N THR A 160 6.83 -3.91 9.85
CA THR A 160 6.09 -4.33 11.06
C THR A 160 4.78 -3.56 11.22
N ARG A 161 4.72 -2.26 10.88
CA ARG A 161 3.46 -1.49 10.88
C ARG A 161 2.43 -2.07 9.91
N ARG A 162 2.87 -2.41 8.68
CA ARG A 162 2.01 -3.04 7.68
C ARG A 162 1.53 -4.42 8.10
N ALA A 163 2.37 -5.21 8.77
CA ALA A 163 1.98 -6.53 9.28
C ALA A 163 0.90 -6.41 10.37
N THR A 164 1.02 -5.45 11.28
CA THR A 164 -0.02 -5.18 12.30
C THR A 164 -1.34 -4.81 11.65
N TRP A 165 -1.33 -3.94 10.65
CA TRP A 165 -2.55 -3.58 9.91
C TRP A 165 -3.16 -4.79 9.19
N ALA A 166 -2.35 -5.63 8.54
CA ALA A 166 -2.83 -6.85 7.90
C ALA A 166 -3.52 -7.81 8.89
N ARG A 167 -2.98 -7.97 10.10
CA ARG A 167 -3.61 -8.77 11.17
C ARG A 167 -5.01 -8.28 11.54
N GLN A 168 -5.24 -6.97 11.59
CA GLN A 168 -6.55 -6.39 11.91
C GLN A 168 -7.61 -6.71 10.84
N LEU A 169 -7.19 -7.06 9.62
CA LEU A 169 -8.09 -7.40 8.50
C LEU A 169 -8.39 -8.90 8.40
N LEU A 170 -7.60 -9.72 9.09
CA LEU A 170 -7.79 -11.17 9.16
C LEU A 170 -8.90 -11.49 10.18
N PRO A 171 -9.68 -12.56 9.95
CA PRO A 171 -10.54 -13.08 11.00
C PRO A 171 -9.69 -13.47 12.23
N PRO A 172 -10.23 -13.33 13.46
CA PRO A 172 -9.54 -13.82 14.64
C PRO A 172 -9.22 -15.32 14.47
N PRO A 173 -8.08 -15.81 14.99
CA PRO A 173 -7.76 -17.23 14.93
C PRO A 173 -8.91 -18.03 15.58
N ASP A 174 -9.40 -19.07 14.91
CA ASP A 174 -10.37 -19.98 15.50
C ASP A 174 -9.80 -20.57 16.81
N GLU A 175 -10.44 -20.28 17.94
CA GLU A 175 -10.06 -20.79 19.28
C GLU A 175 -10.01 -22.33 19.34
N LYS A 176 -10.61 -23.02 18.36
CA LYS A 176 -10.69 -24.48 18.26
C LYS A 176 -9.36 -25.19 17.96
N THR A 177 -8.28 -24.45 17.72
CA THR A 177 -6.96 -25.03 17.42
C THR A 177 -5.99 -25.05 18.61
N THR A 178 -6.45 -24.66 19.81
CA THR A 178 -5.62 -24.75 21.01
C THR A 178 -5.62 -26.20 21.50
N PRO A 179 -4.49 -26.94 21.42
CA PRO A 179 -4.42 -28.26 22.02
C PRO A 179 -4.65 -28.15 23.53
N PRO A 180 -5.39 -29.09 24.16
CA PRO A 180 -5.63 -29.04 25.58
C PRO A 180 -4.29 -29.10 26.35
N PRO A 181 -4.20 -28.46 27.52
CA PRO A 181 -2.99 -28.48 28.33
C PRO A 181 -2.62 -29.94 28.68
N PRO A 182 -1.31 -30.26 28.73
CA PRO A 182 -0.87 -31.60 29.12
C PRO A 182 -1.38 -31.90 30.54
N ARG A 183 -1.93 -33.12 30.71
CA ARG A 183 -2.29 -33.66 32.02
C ARG A 183 -1.06 -34.12 32.78
#